data_AF-A0A7Z9YVT4-F1
#
_entry.id   AF-A0A7Z9YVT4-F1
#
_cell.length_a   1.000
_cell.length_b   1.000
_cell.length_c   1.000
_cell.angle_alpha   90.00
_cell.angle_beta   90.00
_cell.angle_gamma   90.00
#
_symmetry.space_group_name_H-M   'P 1'
#
loop_
_entity.id
_entity.type
_entity.pdbx_description
1 polymer ?
#
loop_
_entity_poly.entity_id
_entity_poly.type
_entity_poly.pdbx_seq_one_letter_code
_entity_poly.pdbx_strand_id
1 'polypeptide(L)'
;MKLMTFTAPTPAQALKAAQKECGEDALVVSTKQIRKKTLTQPAIYEVVVAVEDEKLESKQPEQTVKRQQPLRSYGSERLVDDPEEVLVNISEAARQISEIANVSKPVHKSKNRYESKKEETSTVSPFHSRRESEEFQAIKNELSKLTDKVKLIQNMVWEEKKP
;
A
#
# COMPACT_ATOMS: atom_id res chain seq x y z
N MET A 1 27.66 1.29 19.64
CA MET A 1 26.22 1.24 19.33
C MET A 1 25.56 2.50 19.85
N LYS A 2 25.05 3.33 18.96
CA LYS A 2 24.35 4.59 19.26
C LYS A 2 22.89 4.46 18.87
N LEU A 3 21.98 4.76 19.80
CA LEU A 3 20.54 4.75 19.53
C LEU A 3 20.08 6.14 19.09
N MET A 4 19.41 6.22 17.95
CA MET A 4 18.81 7.43 17.41
C MET A 4 17.30 7.25 17.33
N THR A 5 16.55 8.33 17.57
CA THR A 5 15.09 8.31 17.61
C THR A 5 14.53 9.25 16.57
N PHE A 6 13.66 8.72 15.72
CA PHE A 6 13.06 9.44 14.60
C PHE A 6 11.54 9.45 14.75
N THR A 7 10.95 10.64 14.69
CA THR A 7 9.49 10.80 14.76
C THR A 7 8.91 11.26 13.43
N ALA A 8 7.87 10.58 12.95
CA ALA A 8 7.16 11.01 11.75
C ALA A 8 5.66 10.63 11.77
N PRO A 9 4.84 11.23 10.89
CA PRO A 9 3.42 10.91 10.80
C PRO A 9 3.08 9.46 10.42
N THR A 10 4.02 8.77 9.76
CA THR A 10 3.90 7.36 9.38
C THR A 10 5.20 6.62 9.71
N PRO A 11 5.14 5.32 10.04
CA PRO A 11 6.35 4.54 10.33
C PRO A 11 7.29 4.47 9.13
N ALA A 12 6.76 4.37 7.91
CA ALA A 12 7.55 4.38 6.69
C ALA A 12 8.33 5.69 6.50
N GLN A 13 7.73 6.83 6.84
CA GLN A 13 8.40 8.13 6.75
C GLN A 13 9.46 8.30 7.83
N ALA A 14 9.23 7.79 9.04
CA ALA A 14 10.23 7.78 10.12
C ALA A 14 11.43 6.89 9.74
N LEU A 15 11.18 5.72 9.15
CA LEU A 15 12.22 4.84 8.63
C LEU A 15 13.02 5.49 7.50
N LYS A 16 12.36 6.17 6.57
CA LYS A 16 13.05 6.88 5.48
C LYS A 16 13.94 8.01 6.00
N ALA A 17 13.49 8.72 7.04
CA ALA A 17 14.31 9.73 7.71
C ALA A 17 15.52 9.10 8.41
N ALA A 18 15.30 7.98 9.12
CA ALA A 18 16.37 7.24 9.77
C ALA A 18 17.40 6.69 8.78
N GLN A 19 16.96 6.10 7.65
CA GLN A 19 17.85 5.62 6.59
C GLN A 19 18.66 6.75 5.95
N LYS A 20 18.04 7.93 5.75
CA LYS A 20 18.74 9.09 5.19
C LYS A 20 19.85 9.60 6.11
N GLU A 21 19.68 9.50 7.43
CA GLU A 21 20.63 10.02 8.41
C GLU A 21 21.67 8.97 8.86
N CYS A 22 21.26 7.71 8.97
CA CYS A 22 22.08 6.62 9.51
C CYS A 22 22.64 5.65 8.44
N GLY A 23 22.13 5.70 7.20
CA GLY A 23 22.42 4.71 6.16
C GLY A 23 21.49 3.49 6.20
N GLU A 24 21.66 2.57 5.24
CA GLU A 24 20.86 1.33 5.15
C GLU A 24 21.25 0.29 6.20
N ASP A 25 22.43 0.40 6.80
CA ASP A 25 23.00 -0.55 7.77
C ASP A 25 22.43 -0.38 9.20
N ALA A 26 21.49 0.54 9.39
CA ALA A 26 20.97 0.90 10.70
C ALA A 26 19.87 -0.09 11.16
N LEU A 27 20.02 -0.68 12.35
CA LEU A 27 19.11 -1.72 12.85
C LEU A 27 17.92 -1.11 13.60
N VAL A 28 16.70 -1.42 13.15
CA VAL A 28 15.48 -0.93 13.80
C VAL A 28 15.23 -1.70 15.11
N VAL A 29 15.28 -1.00 16.23
CA VAL A 29 15.12 -1.58 17.57
C VAL A 29 13.66 -1.57 18.00
N SER A 30 12.94 -0.47 17.76
CA SER A 30 11.56 -0.31 18.22
C SER A 30 10.77 0.60 17.31
N THR A 31 9.49 0.29 17.11
CA THR A 31 8.52 1.16 16.46
C THR A 31 7.33 1.35 17.38
N LYS A 32 7.00 2.59 17.73
CA LYS A 32 5.93 2.92 18.67
C LYS A 32 5.04 4.01 18.11
N GLN A 33 3.73 3.82 18.23
CA GLN A 33 2.79 4.91 17.97
C GLN A 33 2.67 5.77 19.22
N ILE A 34 3.17 7.01 19.15
CA ILE A 34 3.09 7.97 20.25
C ILE A 34 1.71 8.62 20.30
N ARG A 35 1.14 8.89 19.13
CA ARG A 35 -0.20 9.47 19.03
C ARG A 35 -1.04 8.80 17.95
N LYS A 36 -2.28 8.48 18.30
CA LYS A 36 -3.31 8.01 17.36
C LYS A 36 -3.75 9.13 16.43
N LYS A 37 -4.15 8.77 15.21
CA LYS A 37 -4.75 9.70 14.26
C LYS A 37 -6.12 10.14 14.81
N THR A 38 -6.36 11.44 14.85
CA THR A 38 -7.66 12.02 15.20
C THR A 38 -8.19 12.84 14.02
N LEU A 39 -9.44 13.30 14.11
CA LEU A 39 -10.06 14.10 13.03
C LEU A 39 -9.27 15.38 12.72
N THR A 40 -8.71 16.02 13.76
CA THR A 40 -8.03 17.31 13.65
C THR A 40 -6.51 17.19 13.68
N GLN A 41 -5.93 16.02 13.96
CA GLN A 41 -4.49 15.88 14.14
C GLN A 41 -3.93 14.55 13.58
N PRO A 42 -2.74 14.56 12.92
CA PRO A 42 -2.16 13.35 12.33
C PRO A 42 -1.62 12.37 13.39
N ALA A 43 -1.50 11.09 13.06
CA ALA A 43 -0.77 10.15 13.91
C ALA A 43 0.71 10.56 14.02
N ILE A 44 1.37 10.15 15.10
CA ILE A 44 2.83 10.33 15.26
C ILE A 44 3.40 8.98 15.69
N TYR A 45 4.39 8.52 14.94
CA TYR A 45 5.14 7.31 15.19
C TYR A 45 6.59 7.68 15.52
N GLU A 46 7.16 6.90 16.40
CA GLU A 46 8.55 6.95 16.82
C GLU A 46 9.22 5.66 16.38
N VAL A 47 10.38 5.78 15.75
CA VAL A 47 11.24 4.68 15.33
C VAL A 47 12.59 4.88 15.98
N VAL A 48 13.03 3.90 16.76
CA VAL A 48 14.34 3.88 17.41
C VAL A 48 15.25 2.96 16.61
N VAL A 49 16.39 3.48 16.19
CA VAL A 49 17.36 2.79 15.34
C VAL A 49 18.71 2.77 16.02
N ALA A 50 19.39 1.62 15.99
CA ALA A 50 20.75 1.43 16.46
C ALA A 50 21.73 1.56 15.29
N VAL A 51 22.72 2.43 15.45
CA VAL A 51 23.85 2.59 14.53
C VAL A 51 25.10 2.06 15.20
N GLU A 52 25.84 1.23 14.48
CA GLU A 52 27.16 0.76 14.89
C GLU A 52 28.17 1.85 14.52
N ASP A 53 28.83 2.47 15.50
CA ASP A 53 29.85 3.47 15.22
C ASP A 53 31.11 2.75 14.73
N GLU A 54 31.37 2.76 13.42
CA GLU A 54 32.65 2.31 12.88
C GLU A 54 33.74 3.35 13.21
N LYS A 55 34.30 3.25 14.42
CA LYS A 55 35.68 3.65 14.67
C LYS A 55 36.48 2.45 15.16
N LEU A 56 37.18 1.88 14.18
CA LEU A 56 38.41 1.08 14.24
C LEU A 56 38.26 -0.45 14.37
N GLU A 57 38.53 -1.08 13.22
CA GLU A 57 39.49 -2.18 13.00
C GLU A 57 39.06 -3.64 13.32
N SER A 58 38.94 -4.38 12.21
CA SER A 58 39.33 -5.79 12.01
C SER A 58 38.98 -6.81 13.09
N LYS A 59 38.09 -7.73 12.74
CA LYS A 59 38.34 -9.19 12.81
C LYS A 59 37.24 -9.94 12.08
N GLN A 60 37.62 -10.60 10.99
CA GLN A 60 36.99 -11.88 10.65
C GLN A 60 37.13 -12.83 11.86
N PRO A 61 36.21 -13.80 11.98
CA PRO A 61 36.59 -15.09 11.46
C PRO A 61 35.50 -15.71 10.57
N GLU A 62 35.95 -16.35 9.49
CA GLU A 62 35.23 -17.44 8.87
C GLU A 62 34.87 -18.52 9.92
N GLN A 63 33.67 -19.10 9.82
CA GLN A 63 33.51 -20.56 9.74
C GLN A 63 32.06 -20.98 9.39
N THR A 64 31.90 -21.36 8.12
CA THR A 64 31.26 -22.59 7.64
C THR A 64 30.10 -23.21 8.45
N VAL A 65 28.89 -23.24 7.86
CA VAL A 65 28.17 -24.49 7.52
C VAL A 65 27.24 -24.26 6.31
N LYS A 66 27.49 -24.99 5.22
CA LYS A 66 26.54 -25.18 4.12
C LYS A 66 25.31 -25.94 4.63
N ARG A 67 24.13 -25.36 4.53
CA ARG A 67 22.87 -26.11 4.36
C ARG A 67 22.07 -25.47 3.25
N GLN A 68 22.13 -26.12 2.09
CA GLN A 68 21.31 -25.80 0.93
C GLN A 68 19.85 -26.03 1.32
N GLN A 69 19.07 -24.96 1.32
CA GLN A 69 17.65 -25.00 0.97
C GLN A 69 17.47 -23.90 -0.08
N PRO A 70 16.93 -24.19 -1.28
CA PRO A 70 16.58 -23.12 -2.19
C PRO A 70 15.35 -22.43 -1.61
N LEU A 71 15.59 -21.36 -0.86
CA LEU A 71 14.56 -20.37 -0.53
C LEU A 71 14.21 -19.70 -1.87
N ARG A 72 13.09 -20.11 -2.50
CA ARG A 72 12.52 -19.39 -3.65
C ARG A 72 12.24 -17.96 -3.18
N SER A 73 13.17 -17.06 -3.46
CA SER A 73 13.05 -15.64 -3.16
C SER A 73 11.98 -15.05 -4.08
N TYR A 74 10.80 -14.78 -3.52
CA TYR A 74 9.85 -13.87 -4.14
C TYR A 74 10.47 -12.48 -4.11
N GLY A 75 10.72 -11.88 -5.29
CA GLY A 75 11.08 -10.47 -5.40
C GLY A 75 12.53 -10.16 -5.73
N SER A 76 13.15 -10.89 -6.66
CA SER A 76 14.28 -10.34 -7.42
C SER A 76 13.79 -10.04 -8.82
N GLU A 77 13.69 -8.76 -9.17
CA GLU A 77 13.72 -8.29 -10.57
C GLU A 77 15.10 -8.65 -11.14
N ARG A 78 15.35 -9.94 -11.36
CA ARG A 78 16.34 -10.38 -12.33
C ARG A 78 15.68 -10.13 -13.67
N LEU A 79 16.28 -9.28 -14.48
CA LEU A 79 15.99 -9.28 -15.91
C LEU A 79 16.22 -10.73 -16.36
N VAL A 80 15.14 -11.44 -16.67
CA VAL A 80 15.22 -12.80 -17.16
C VAL A 80 15.71 -12.66 -18.60
N ASP A 81 17.04 -12.72 -18.78
CA ASP A 81 17.68 -12.61 -20.11
C ASP A 81 17.30 -13.79 -21.01
N ASP A 82 16.82 -14.90 -20.44
CA ASP A 82 16.48 -16.11 -21.17
C ASP A 82 14.97 -16.18 -21.52
N PRO A 83 14.60 -16.20 -22.82
CA PRO A 83 13.20 -16.23 -23.24
C PRO A 83 12.50 -17.55 -22.89
N GLU A 84 13.22 -18.65 -22.71
CA GLU A 84 12.62 -19.94 -22.36
C GLU A 84 12.12 -19.94 -20.91
N GLU A 85 12.88 -19.32 -19.99
CA GLU A 85 12.48 -19.19 -18.60
C GLU A 85 11.20 -18.35 -18.46
N VAL A 86 11.05 -17.28 -19.25
CA VAL A 86 9.83 -16.47 -19.30
C VAL A 86 8.63 -17.31 -19.77
N LEU A 87 8.79 -18.12 -20.81
CA LEU A 87 7.72 -19.00 -21.31
C LEU A 87 7.31 -20.06 -20.28
N VAL A 88 8.27 -20.65 -19.57
CA VAL A 88 7.99 -21.61 -18.49
C VAL A 88 7.22 -20.94 -17.36
N ASN A 89 7.63 -19.73 -16.94
CA ASN A 89 6.97 -18.97 -15.87
C ASN A 89 5.54 -18.55 -16.25
N ILE A 90 5.33 -18.08 -17.48
CA ILE A 90 3.99 -17.75 -18.00
C ILE A 90 3.10 -19.01 -18.01
N SER A 91 3.64 -20.14 -18.44
CA SER A 91 2.91 -21.43 -18.48
C SER A 91 2.54 -21.94 -17.09
N GLU A 92 3.46 -21.84 -16.12
CA GLU A 92 3.23 -22.22 -14.72
C GLU A 92 2.17 -21.33 -14.08
N ALA A 93 2.28 -20.01 -14.26
CA ALA A 93 1.31 -19.04 -13.75
C ALA A 93 -0.09 -19.26 -14.37
N ALA A 94 -0.17 -19.45 -15.69
CA ALA A 94 -1.44 -19.73 -16.36
C ALA A 94 -2.10 -21.02 -15.85
N ARG A 95 -1.31 -22.05 -15.53
CA ARG A 95 -1.80 -23.30 -14.93
C ARG A 95 -2.37 -23.08 -13.52
N GLN A 96 -1.68 -22.32 -12.68
CA GLN A 96 -2.15 -21.99 -11.33
C GLN A 96 -3.45 -21.17 -11.34
N ILE A 97 -3.54 -20.17 -12.23
CA ILE A 97 -4.76 -19.36 -12.40
C ILE A 97 -5.93 -20.24 -12.87
N SER A 98 -5.68 -21.16 -13.79
CA SER A 98 -6.70 -22.09 -14.30
C SER A 98 -7.21 -23.04 -13.21
N GLU A 99 -6.34 -23.50 -12.33
CA GLU A 99 -6.69 -24.35 -11.19
C GLU A 99 -7.60 -23.61 -10.20
N ILE A 100 -7.24 -22.39 -9.82
CA ILE A 100 -8.05 -21.55 -8.91
C ILE A 100 -9.41 -21.20 -9.53
N ALA A 101 -9.44 -20.88 -10.84
CA ALA A 101 -10.67 -20.58 -11.55
C ALA A 101 -11.64 -21.77 -11.63
N ASN A 102 -11.10 -23.00 -11.67
CA ASN A 102 -11.91 -24.23 -11.69
C ASN A 102 -12.38 -24.66 -10.30
N VAL A 103 -11.67 -24.31 -9.21
CA VAL A 103 -12.07 -24.63 -7.83
C VAL A 103 -13.21 -23.73 -7.33
N SER A 104 -13.35 -22.51 -7.86
CA SER A 104 -14.38 -21.55 -7.41
C SER A 104 -15.76 -21.71 -8.07
N LYS A 105 -15.88 -22.49 -9.15
CA LYS A 105 -17.17 -22.73 -9.81
C LYS A 105 -17.81 -24.01 -9.22
N PRO A 106 -19.03 -23.97 -8.64
CA PRO A 106 -19.78 -25.21 -8.45
C PRO A 106 -19.97 -25.85 -9.83
N VAL A 107 -19.62 -27.13 -9.93
CA VAL A 107 -19.57 -27.90 -11.18
C VAL A 107 -20.96 -27.95 -11.82
N HIS A 108 -21.27 -26.97 -12.68
CA HIS A 108 -22.28 -27.12 -13.71
C HIS A 108 -21.57 -27.68 -14.94
N LYS A 109 -21.76 -28.99 -15.16
CA LYS A 109 -21.37 -29.63 -16.41
C LYS A 109 -22.19 -29.02 -17.55
N SER A 110 -21.60 -28.12 -18.32
CA SER A 110 -22.11 -27.74 -19.65
C SER A 110 -21.05 -28.11 -20.69
N LYS A 111 -21.39 -29.14 -21.47
CA LYS A 111 -20.74 -29.42 -22.76
C LYS A 111 -21.02 -28.25 -23.71
N ASN A 112 -20.01 -27.86 -24.49
CA ASN A 112 -19.99 -27.26 -25.84
C ASN A 112 -18.64 -26.50 -25.95
N ARG A 113 -17.60 -26.92 -26.67
CA ARG A 113 -17.43 -27.21 -28.10
C ARG A 113 -17.70 -25.98 -29.02
N TYR A 114 -16.58 -25.39 -29.46
CA TYR A 114 -16.31 -24.47 -30.58
C TYR A 114 -16.63 -22.96 -30.50
N GLU A 115 -15.67 -22.21 -31.06
CA GLU A 115 -15.41 -20.77 -31.17
C GLU A 115 -16.58 -19.82 -31.48
N SER A 116 -16.57 -18.62 -30.88
CA SER A 116 -16.34 -17.35 -31.60
C SER A 116 -16.59 -16.11 -30.74
N LYS A 117 -15.59 -15.21 -30.75
CA LYS A 117 -15.69 -13.77 -31.04
C LYS A 117 -16.56 -12.85 -30.15
N LYS A 118 -15.82 -11.94 -29.50
CA LYS A 118 -16.07 -10.50 -29.26
C LYS A 118 -17.01 -10.05 -28.13
N GLU A 119 -16.58 -8.89 -27.63
CA GLU A 119 -17.32 -7.80 -26.96
C GLU A 119 -17.20 -7.68 -25.44
N GLU A 120 -16.44 -6.64 -25.10
CA GLU A 120 -16.41 -5.86 -23.87
C GLU A 120 -17.78 -5.76 -23.22
N THR A 121 -17.96 -6.43 -22.08
CA THR A 121 -19.01 -6.05 -21.14
C THR A 121 -18.41 -6.10 -19.74
N SER A 122 -18.11 -4.91 -19.25
CA SER A 122 -17.89 -4.61 -17.85
C SER A 122 -19.09 -5.15 -17.05
N THR A 123 -18.91 -6.28 -16.39
CA THR A 123 -19.90 -6.80 -15.44
C THR A 123 -19.87 -5.95 -14.17
N VAL A 124 -20.43 -4.74 -14.25
CA VAL A 124 -20.76 -3.95 -13.06
C VAL A 124 -22.07 -4.49 -12.49
N SER A 125 -21.94 -5.17 -11.36
CA SER A 125 -23.05 -5.60 -10.52
C SER A 125 -23.98 -4.43 -10.16
N PRO A 126 -25.33 -4.59 -10.19
CA PRO A 126 -26.32 -3.54 -9.83
C PRO A 126 -26.20 -2.95 -8.41
N PHE A 127 -25.30 -3.48 -7.59
CA PHE A 127 -25.12 -3.10 -6.19
C PHE A 127 -24.21 -1.87 -5.96
N HIS A 128 -23.42 -1.48 -6.97
CA HIS A 128 -22.49 -0.34 -6.85
C HIS A 128 -23.16 1.00 -7.16
N SER A 129 -24.04 1.08 -8.16
CA SER A 129 -24.66 2.35 -8.59
C SER A 129 -25.61 2.98 -7.54
N ARG A 130 -26.16 2.18 -6.62
CA ARG A 130 -27.04 2.69 -5.56
C ARG A 130 -26.28 3.44 -4.46
N ARG A 131 -25.10 2.95 -4.08
CA ARG A 131 -24.26 3.59 -3.05
C ARG A 131 -23.69 4.92 -3.53
N GLU A 132 -23.24 4.98 -4.79
CA GLU A 132 -22.76 6.22 -5.40
C GLU A 132 -23.85 7.31 -5.43
N SER A 133 -25.12 6.94 -5.63
CA SER A 133 -26.24 7.91 -5.59
C SER A 133 -26.50 8.48 -4.20
N GLU A 134 -26.40 7.67 -3.15
CA GLU A 134 -26.57 8.09 -1.75
C GLU A 134 -25.43 9.01 -1.30
N GLU A 135 -24.19 8.66 -1.65
CA GLU A 135 -23.02 9.51 -1.39
C GLU A 135 -23.11 10.85 -2.14
N PHE A 136 -23.55 10.84 -3.40
CA PHE A 136 -23.78 12.06 -4.17
C PHE A 136 -24.88 12.96 -3.58
N GLN A 137 -25.95 12.36 -3.04
CA GLN A 137 -26.98 13.10 -2.32
C GLN A 137 -26.47 13.71 -1.01
N ALA A 138 -25.63 12.99 -0.26
CA ALA A 138 -24.98 13.51 0.94
C ALA A 138 -24.08 14.71 0.61
N ILE A 139 -23.26 14.62 -0.43
CA ILE A 139 -22.41 15.72 -0.91
C ILE A 139 -23.25 16.93 -1.32
N LYS A 140 -24.37 16.73 -2.02
CA LYS A 140 -25.30 17.81 -2.40
C LYS A 140 -25.87 18.52 -1.17
N ASN A 141 -26.23 17.77 -0.12
CA ASN A 141 -26.75 18.34 1.12
C ASN A 141 -25.68 19.15 1.88
N GLU A 142 -24.43 18.67 1.89
CA GLU A 142 -23.30 19.42 2.46
C GLU A 142 -23.01 20.70 1.69
N LEU A 143 -23.09 20.68 0.35
CA LEU A 143 -22.91 21.86 -0.49
C LEU A 143 -24.01 22.91 -0.24
N SER A 144 -25.26 22.47 0.00
CA SER A 144 -26.35 23.38 0.38
C SER A 144 -26.07 24.04 1.73
N LYS A 145 -25.63 23.27 2.74
CA LYS A 145 -25.26 23.81 4.06
C LYS A 145 -24.10 24.80 3.98
N LEU A 146 -23.11 24.52 3.13
CA LEU A 146 -21.99 25.45 2.91
C LEU A 146 -22.47 26.75 2.25
N THR A 147 -23.36 26.63 1.26
CA THR A 147 -23.98 27.78 0.60
C THR A 147 -24.71 28.68 1.60
N ASP A 148 -25.46 28.10 2.53
CA ASP A 148 -26.19 28.84 3.56
C ASP A 148 -25.23 29.52 4.56
N LYS A 149 -24.13 28.87 4.94
CA LYS A 149 -23.08 29.48 5.77
C LYS A 149 -22.40 30.65 5.07
N VAL A 150 -22.10 30.50 3.78
CA VAL A 150 -21.49 31.58 2.97
C VAL A 150 -22.46 32.75 2.85
N LYS A 151 -23.75 32.50 2.61
CA LYS A 151 -24.78 33.56 2.61
C LYS A 151 -24.94 34.23 3.97
N LEU A 152 -24.85 33.48 5.07
CA LEU A 152 -24.91 34.05 6.42
C LEU A 152 -23.71 34.95 6.71
N ILE A 153 -22.51 34.53 6.31
CA ILE A 153 -21.30 35.34 6.41
C ILE A 153 -21.42 36.59 5.54
N GLN A 154 -21.91 36.45 4.31
CA GLN A 154 -22.19 37.60 3.43
C GLN A 154 -23.14 38.58 4.11
N ASN A 155 -24.23 38.12 4.71
CA ASN A 155 -25.15 39.01 5.40
C ASN A 155 -24.49 39.72 6.59
N MET A 156 -23.73 39.02 7.43
CA MET A 156 -23.08 39.65 8.59
C MET A 156 -21.93 40.60 8.21
N VAL A 157 -21.08 40.22 7.25
CA VAL A 157 -19.99 41.07 6.73
C VAL A 157 -20.51 42.33 6.06
N TRP A 158 -21.70 42.25 5.46
CA TRP A 158 -22.32 43.40 4.79
C TRP A 158 -23.14 44.29 5.75
N GLU A 159 -23.59 43.75 6.89
CA GLU A 159 -24.23 44.53 7.97
C GLU A 159 -23.20 45.36 8.76
N GLU A 160 -22.00 44.82 9.05
CA GLU A 160 -20.91 45.57 9.71
C GLU A 160 -20.27 46.67 8.85
N LYS A 161 -20.51 46.64 7.53
CA LYS A 161 -19.94 47.62 6.58
C LYS A 161 -20.90 48.76 6.20
N LYS A 162 -22.11 48.81 6.78
CA LYS A 162 -22.99 49.97 6.69
C LYS A 162 -22.47 51.04 7.69
N PRO A 163 -22.21 52.29 7.25
CA PRO A 163 -21.71 53.35 8.12
C PRO A 163 -22.71 53.76 9.22
#